data_AF-A0A139AC39-F1
#
_entry.id   AF-A0A139AC39-F1
#
_cell.length_a   1.000
_cell.length_b   1.000
_cell.length_c   1.000
_cell.angle_alpha   90.00
_cell.angle_beta   90.00
_cell.angle_gamma   90.00
#
_symmetry.space_group_name_H-M   'P 1'
#
loop_
_entity.id
_entity.type
_entity.pdbx_description
1 polymer ?
#
loop_
_entity_poly.entity_id
_entity_poly.type
_entity_poly.pdbx_seq_one_letter_code
_entity_poly.pdbx_strand_id
1 'polypeptide(L)'
;KSYINTNIYVHGSKRIGTFLSVNDLTTGKLRGCSVIGPGSASTERLNIQSPAQSFVSQEGGDNLTGTKIKLDLQGIQLDLAMTPTGRHFYYGGSGGLQMVPKGEPTDIDIVLYGWSWYWVLNFPKIRTTTVALPTLP
;
A
#
# COMPACT_ATOMS: atom_id res chain seq x y z
N LYS A 1 -0.66 -20.79 -7.48
CA LYS A 1 -1.63 -19.75 -7.05
C LYS A 1 -0.86 -18.78 -6.17
N SER A 2 -0.92 -17.47 -6.39
CA SER A 2 -0.03 -16.54 -5.66
C SER A 2 -0.80 -15.48 -4.90
N TYR A 3 -0.29 -15.08 -3.74
CA TYR A 3 -0.76 -13.95 -2.94
C TYR A 3 0.33 -12.89 -2.86
N ILE A 4 -0.01 -11.65 -3.19
CA ILE A 4 0.92 -10.51 -3.20
C ILE A 4 0.49 -9.53 -2.12
N ASN A 5 1.44 -9.09 -1.31
CA ASN A 5 1.25 -8.01 -0.34
C ASN A 5 2.28 -6.92 -0.62
N THR A 6 1.84 -5.67 -0.67
CA THR A 6 2.73 -4.53 -0.76
C THR A 6 2.29 -3.41 0.20
N ASN A 7 3.29 -2.73 0.77
CA ASN A 7 3.08 -1.56 1.62
C ASN A 7 3.95 -0.41 1.10
N ILE A 8 3.42 0.81 1.26
CA ILE A 8 4.11 2.03 0.92
C ILE A 8 4.36 2.85 2.18
N TYR A 9 5.55 3.40 2.29
CA TYR A 9 5.96 4.30 3.35
C TYR A 9 6.37 5.62 2.72
N VAL A 10 5.94 6.72 3.34
CA VAL A 10 6.25 8.08 2.88
C VAL A 10 6.96 8.79 4.02
N HIS A 11 8.24 9.14 3.82
CA HIS A 11 9.01 9.93 4.78
C HIS A 11 9.26 11.32 4.22
N GLY A 12 8.45 12.28 4.67
CA GLY A 12 8.35 13.57 4.00
C GLY A 12 7.86 13.44 2.56
N SER A 13 8.00 14.47 1.74
CA SER A 13 7.51 14.47 0.35
C SER A 13 8.51 13.95 -0.68
N LYS A 14 9.68 13.43 -0.27
CA LYS A 14 10.82 13.14 -1.18
C LYS A 14 11.39 11.72 -1.11
N ARG A 15 11.01 10.94 -0.10
CA ARG A 15 11.50 9.56 0.07
C ARG A 15 10.33 8.60 0.22
N ILE A 16 10.32 7.58 -0.62
CA ILE A 16 9.28 6.56 -0.66
C ILE A 16 9.93 5.21 -0.35
N GLY A 17 9.39 4.54 0.66
CA GLY A 17 9.68 3.15 0.97
C GLY A 17 8.65 2.24 0.32
N THR A 18 9.10 1.18 -0.33
CA THR A 18 8.25 0.14 -0.92
C THR A 18 8.64 -1.19 -0.31
N PHE A 19 7.64 -1.88 0.23
CA PHE A 19 7.75 -3.23 0.76
C PHE A 19 6.87 -4.14 -0.08
N LEU A 20 7.38 -5.32 -0.41
CA LEU A 20 6.71 -6.28 -1.26
C LEU A 20 6.97 -7.69 -0.76
N SER A 21 5.94 -8.53 -0.81
CA SER A 21 6.07 -9.98 -0.68
C SER A 21 5.15 -10.70 -1.66
N VAL A 22 5.63 -11.82 -2.18
CA VAL A 22 4.89 -12.77 -3.01
C VAL A 22 4.97 -14.12 -2.33
N ASN A 23 3.80 -14.71 -2.10
CA ASN A 23 3.63 -16.01 -1.49
C ASN A 23 3.03 -16.93 -2.55
N ASP A 24 3.75 -17.97 -2.94
CA ASP A 24 3.20 -19.03 -3.79
C ASP A 24 2.46 -20.04 -2.90
N LEU A 25 1.13 -20.02 -3.01
CA LEU A 25 0.23 -20.88 -2.27
C LEU A 25 0.21 -22.32 -2.78
N THR A 26 0.83 -22.61 -3.92
CA THR A 26 0.99 -23.97 -4.42
C THR A 26 2.20 -24.65 -3.79
N THR A 27 3.29 -23.91 -3.60
CA THR A 27 4.56 -24.45 -3.07
C THR A 27 4.82 -24.08 -1.61
N GLY A 28 4.08 -23.12 -1.05
CA GLY A 28 4.33 -22.55 0.29
C GLY A 28 5.54 -21.63 0.36
N LYS A 29 6.17 -21.30 -0.78
CA LYS A 29 7.37 -20.44 -0.83
C LYS A 29 7.01 -18.97 -0.77
N LEU A 30 7.89 -18.20 -0.13
CA LEU A 30 7.79 -16.75 0.07
C LEU A 30 9.02 -16.08 -0.55
N ARG A 31 8.81 -14.93 -1.20
CA ARG A 31 9.87 -13.98 -1.55
C ARG A 31 9.42 -12.57 -1.17
N GLY A 32 10.31 -11.79 -0.57
CA GLY A 32 10.05 -10.38 -0.26
C GLY A 32 11.22 -9.48 -0.58
N CYS A 33 10.93 -8.19 -0.71
CA CYS A 33 11.94 -7.14 -0.89
C CYS A 33 11.43 -5.83 -0.29
N SER A 34 12.37 -5.03 0.22
CA SER A 34 12.12 -3.66 0.67
C SER A 34 13.17 -2.74 0.07
N VAL A 35 12.75 -1.59 -0.45
CA VAL A 35 13.64 -0.52 -0.92
C VAL A 35 13.14 0.82 -0.42
N ILE A 36 14.06 1.71 -0.07
CA ILE A 36 13.77 3.12 0.18
C ILE A 36 14.54 3.92 -0.86
N GLY A 37 13.83 4.77 -1.61
CA GLY A 37 14.41 5.51 -2.72
C GLY A 37 13.84 6.91 -2.85
N PRO A 38 14.36 7.69 -3.82
CA PRO A 38 13.77 8.97 -4.18
C PRO A 38 12.36 8.76 -4.74
N GLY A 39 11.47 9.70 -4.44
CA GLY A 39 10.12 9.72 -4.97
C GLY A 39 9.38 11.00 -4.59
N SER A 40 8.08 11.03 -4.82
CA SER A 40 7.22 12.16 -4.46
C SER A 40 5.87 11.70 -3.92
N ALA A 41 5.30 12.52 -3.05
CA ALA A 41 3.94 12.35 -2.54
C ALA A 41 3.24 13.71 -2.48
N SER A 42 1.93 13.72 -2.79
CA SER A 42 1.08 14.91 -2.66
C SER A 42 0.32 14.91 -1.33
N THR A 43 0.13 16.10 -0.76
CA THR A 43 -0.75 16.34 0.40
C THR A 43 -2.20 16.65 0.00
N GLU A 44 -2.45 16.90 -1.28
CA GLU A 44 -3.77 17.32 -1.79
C GLU A 44 -4.59 16.13 -2.30
N ARG A 45 -3.91 15.13 -2.89
CA ARG A 45 -4.55 13.93 -3.43
C ARG A 45 -3.64 12.72 -3.32
N LEU A 46 -4.22 11.52 -3.47
CA LEU A 46 -3.43 10.29 -3.56
C LEU A 46 -2.62 10.32 -4.86
N ASN A 47 -1.36 10.72 -4.74
CA ASN A 47 -0.39 10.75 -5.82
C ASN A 47 0.98 10.50 -5.21
N ILE A 48 1.34 9.21 -5.12
CA ILE A 48 2.62 8.75 -4.63
C ILE A 48 3.35 8.11 -5.80
N GLN A 49 4.60 8.52 -6.04
CA GLN A 49 5.38 8.07 -7.18
C GLN A 49 6.82 7.77 -6.76
N SER A 50 7.31 6.62 -7.20
CA SER A 50 8.71 6.21 -7.13
C SER A 50 9.01 5.24 -8.27
N PRO A 51 10.29 4.99 -8.60
CA PRO A 51 10.63 3.98 -9.60
C PRO A 51 10.09 2.58 -9.27
N ALA A 52 10.08 2.21 -7.98
CA ALA A 52 9.65 0.88 -7.54
C ALA A 52 8.13 0.73 -7.47
N GLN A 53 7.41 1.81 -7.15
CA GLN A 53 5.97 1.77 -6.91
C GLN A 53 5.31 3.13 -7.11
N SER A 54 4.08 3.13 -7.62
CA SER A 54 3.22 4.31 -7.65
C SER A 54 1.77 3.99 -7.30
N PHE A 55 1.11 4.96 -6.66
CA PHE A 55 -0.31 4.99 -6.35
C PHE A 55 -0.86 6.35 -6.75
N VAL A 56 -1.65 6.38 -7.81
CA VAL A 56 -2.13 7.64 -8.40
C VAL A 56 -3.64 7.57 -8.61
N SER A 57 -4.36 8.42 -7.88
CA SER A 57 -5.78 8.71 -8.11
C SER A 57 -5.96 9.75 -9.23
N GLN A 58 -7.07 9.66 -9.95
CA GLN A 58 -7.44 10.68 -10.95
C GLN A 58 -7.91 11.97 -10.27
N GLU A 59 -7.63 13.11 -10.91
CA GLU A 59 -8.16 14.40 -10.45
C GLU A 59 -9.69 14.44 -10.60
N GLY A 60 -10.37 14.95 -9.57
CA GLY A 60 -11.85 14.98 -9.53
C GLY A 60 -12.51 13.61 -9.33
N GLY A 61 -11.73 12.56 -9.02
CA GLY A 61 -12.28 11.22 -8.78
C GLY A 61 -12.90 11.09 -7.39
N ASP A 62 -14.20 10.81 -7.33
CA ASP A 62 -14.87 10.45 -6.08
C ASP A 62 -14.33 9.11 -5.55
N ASN A 63 -14.07 9.03 -4.25
CA ASN A 63 -13.75 7.79 -3.52
C ASN A 63 -12.56 6.98 -4.08
N LEU A 64 -11.53 7.62 -4.63
CA LEU A 64 -10.36 6.92 -5.22
C LEU A 64 -10.70 6.11 -6.48
N THR A 65 -11.80 6.43 -7.17
CA THR A 65 -12.16 5.80 -8.44
C THR A 65 -11.07 6.03 -9.49
N GLY A 66 -10.72 4.96 -10.22
CA GLY A 66 -9.68 5.03 -11.26
C GLY A 66 -8.25 5.10 -10.70
N THR A 67 -8.05 4.79 -9.41
CA THR A 67 -6.71 4.72 -8.82
C THR A 67 -5.88 3.68 -9.55
N LYS A 68 -4.72 4.10 -10.04
CA LYS A 68 -3.73 3.25 -10.68
C LYS A 68 -2.65 2.88 -9.67
N ILE A 69 -2.37 1.59 -9.61
CA ILE A 69 -1.27 1.04 -8.84
C ILE A 69 -0.28 0.44 -9.83
N LYS A 70 0.96 0.90 -9.77
CA LYS A 70 2.06 0.26 -10.48
C LYS A 70 3.11 -0.18 -9.50
N LEU A 71 3.66 -1.37 -9.74
CA LEU A 71 4.77 -1.94 -9.00
C LEU A 71 5.73 -2.53 -10.01
N ASP A 72 6.99 -2.13 -9.93
CA ASP A 72 8.09 -2.75 -10.67
C ASP A 72 9.28 -2.90 -9.73
N LEU A 73 9.39 -4.09 -9.13
CA LEU A 73 10.43 -4.35 -8.15
C LEU A 73 10.82 -5.83 -8.17
N GLN A 74 12.13 -6.11 -8.27
CA GLN A 74 12.68 -7.48 -8.17
C GLN A 74 12.08 -8.48 -9.17
N GLY A 75 11.74 -8.02 -10.37
CA GLY A 75 11.12 -8.84 -11.42
C GLY A 75 9.62 -9.09 -11.23
N ILE A 76 9.00 -8.44 -10.25
CA ILE A 76 7.54 -8.41 -10.08
C ILE A 76 7.03 -7.14 -10.75
N GLN A 77 6.17 -7.32 -11.75
CA GLN A 77 5.49 -6.22 -12.43
C GLN A 77 3.98 -6.34 -12.25
N LEU A 78 3.37 -5.30 -11.71
CA LEU A 78 1.92 -5.17 -11.58
C LEU A 78 1.47 -3.83 -12.12
N ASP A 79 0.45 -3.83 -12.97
CA ASP A 79 -0.28 -2.63 -13.39
C ASP A 79 -1.79 -2.88 -13.19
N LEU A 80 -2.33 -2.23 -12.17
CA LEU A 80 -3.70 -2.40 -11.71
C LEU A 80 -4.44 -1.07 -11.75
N ALA A 81 -5.71 -1.12 -12.15
CA ALA A 81 -6.66 -0.05 -11.97
C ALA A 81 -7.75 -0.49 -11.00
N MET A 82 -8.00 0.31 -9.97
CA MET A 82 -9.02 0.05 -8.98
C MET A 82 -10.25 0.91 -9.23
N THR A 83 -11.41 0.26 -9.14
CA THR A 83 -12.72 0.91 -9.09
C THR A 83 -13.41 0.50 -7.80
N PRO A 84 -13.53 1.38 -6.80
CA PRO A 84 -14.32 1.11 -5.60
C PRO A 84 -15.75 0.69 -5.99
N THR A 85 -16.28 -0.34 -5.35
CA THR A 85 -17.67 -0.79 -5.61
C THR A 85 -18.64 -0.40 -4.50
N GLY A 86 -18.13 0.19 -3.43
CA GLY A 86 -18.91 0.58 -2.27
C GLY A 86 -18.25 1.70 -1.49
N ARG A 87 -18.87 2.07 -0.38
CA ARG A 87 -18.35 3.10 0.53
C ARG A 87 -17.11 2.60 1.26
N HIS A 88 -16.27 3.54 1.69
CA HIS A 88 -15.14 3.25 2.57
C HIS A 88 -15.65 2.66 3.89
N PHE A 89 -14.93 1.67 4.42
CA PHE A 89 -15.14 1.18 5.77
C PHE A 89 -14.14 1.86 6.70
N TYR A 90 -14.65 2.55 7.71
CA TYR A 90 -13.85 3.27 8.69
C TYR A 90 -13.76 2.47 9.98
N TYR A 91 -12.54 2.14 10.41
CA TYR A 91 -12.37 1.41 11.67
C TYR A 91 -12.80 2.29 12.86
N GLY A 92 -13.48 1.71 13.85
CA GLY A 92 -14.01 2.49 14.97
C GLY A 92 -15.17 3.43 14.59
N GLY A 93 -15.80 3.23 13.43
CA GLY A 93 -16.98 3.99 12.98
C GLY A 93 -16.62 5.31 12.27
N SER A 94 -15.66 6.07 12.79
CA SER A 94 -15.18 7.31 12.17
C SER A 94 -13.80 7.18 11.53
N GLY A 95 -13.03 6.13 11.83
CA GLY A 95 -11.67 5.93 11.34
C GLY A 95 -10.61 6.21 12.40
N GLY A 96 -10.98 6.99 13.42
CA GLY A 96 -10.11 7.25 14.56
C GLY A 96 -9.91 6.01 15.41
N LEU A 97 -8.69 5.52 15.47
CA LEU A 97 -8.27 4.46 16.38
C LEU A 97 -7.24 5.01 17.36
N GLN A 98 -7.53 4.85 18.65
CA GLN A 98 -6.56 5.12 19.70
C GLN A 98 -5.51 4.01 19.70
N MET A 99 -4.25 4.38 19.50
CA MET A 99 -3.13 3.46 19.63
C MET A 99 -2.83 3.30 21.11
N VAL A 100 -3.22 2.15 21.66
CA VAL A 100 -3.02 1.85 23.08
C VAL A 100 -1.54 1.52 23.31
N PRO A 101 -0.88 2.16 24.29
CA PRO A 101 0.52 1.87 24.60
C PRO A 101 0.72 0.39 24.92
N LYS A 102 1.77 -0.22 24.37
CA LYS A 102 2.15 -1.58 24.70
C LYS A 102 3.60 -1.61 25.20
N GLY A 103 3.82 -1.18 26.45
CA GLY A 103 5.15 -1.20 27.08
C GLY A 103 5.52 0.13 27.73
N GLU A 104 6.73 0.19 28.27
CA GLU A 104 7.26 1.38 28.94
C GLU A 104 7.52 2.52 27.95
N PRO A 105 7.27 3.80 28.31
CA PRO A 105 7.33 4.97 27.42
C PRO A 105 8.67 5.26 26.72
N THR A 106 9.73 4.56 27.11
CA THR A 106 11.09 4.87 26.66
C THR A 106 11.44 4.27 25.31
N ASP A 107 10.62 3.39 24.77
CA ASP A 107 10.88 2.73 23.50
C ASP A 107 9.93 3.29 22.41
N ILE A 108 10.42 4.26 21.64
CA ILE A 108 9.65 4.93 20.58
C ILE A 108 9.29 3.99 19.41
N ASP A 109 9.99 2.86 19.30
CA ASP A 109 9.72 1.84 18.29
C ASP A 109 8.62 0.86 18.75
N ILE A 110 8.30 0.87 20.06
CA ILE A 110 7.28 0.02 20.68
C ILE A 110 6.03 0.82 21.08
N VAL A 111 6.17 2.10 21.45
CA VAL A 111 5.06 2.91 21.93
C VAL A 111 4.61 3.94 20.90
N LEU A 112 3.71 3.50 20.03
CA LEU A 112 2.93 4.40 19.18
C LEU A 112 1.86 5.08 20.05
N TYR A 113 2.20 6.24 20.60
CA TYR A 113 1.24 7.08 21.31
C TYR A 113 0.36 7.85 20.32
N GLY A 114 -0.94 7.90 20.62
CA GLY A 114 -1.85 8.87 20.02
C GLY A 114 -2.97 8.25 19.19
N TRP A 115 -3.42 9.02 18.21
CA TRP A 115 -4.53 8.66 17.32
C TRP A 115 -4.00 8.42 15.92
N SER A 116 -4.44 7.31 15.33
CA SER A 116 -4.26 7.06 13.91
C SER A 116 -5.61 6.99 13.22
N TRP A 117 -5.65 7.37 11.95
CA TRP A 117 -6.86 7.35 11.14
C TRP A 117 -6.77 6.25 10.10
N TYR A 118 -7.66 5.24 10.19
CA TYR A 118 -7.66 4.06 9.33
C TYR A 118 -8.99 3.84 8.65
N TRP A 119 -8.92 3.54 7.36
CA TRP A 119 -10.05 3.14 6.54
C TRP A 119 -9.61 2.11 5.50
N VAL A 120 -10.55 1.34 4.97
CA VAL A 120 -10.32 0.40 3.87
C VAL A 120 -11.34 0.63 2.76
N LEU A 121 -10.88 0.44 1.53
CA LEU A 121 -11.74 0.34 0.36
C LEU A 121 -12.43 -1.01 0.38
N ASN A 122 -13.76 -1.02 0.44
CA ASN A 122 -14.51 -2.26 0.49
C ASN A 122 -14.68 -2.82 -0.93
N PHE A 123 -14.25 -4.07 -1.13
CA PHE A 123 -14.41 -4.86 -2.37
C PHE A 123 -14.12 -4.11 -3.69
N PRO A 124 -12.94 -3.47 -3.86
CA PRO A 124 -12.64 -2.79 -5.11
C PRO A 124 -12.66 -3.78 -6.28
N LYS A 125 -13.33 -3.40 -7.38
CA LYS A 125 -13.15 -4.07 -8.67
C LYS A 125 -11.74 -3.76 -9.14
N ILE A 126 -10.97 -4.81 -9.35
CA ILE A 126 -9.60 -4.70 -9.85
C ILE A 126 -9.64 -5.06 -11.33
N ARG A 127 -9.20 -4.12 -12.17
CA ARG A 127 -8.88 -4.39 -13.56
C ARG A 127 -7.36 -4.46 -13.66
N THR A 128 -6.87 -5.60 -14.09
CA THR A 128 -5.44 -5.82 -14.27
C THR A 128 -5.07 -5.68 -15.73
N THR A 129 -4.01 -4.92 -16.00
CA THR A 129 -3.43 -4.82 -17.35
C THR A 129 -2.24 -5.78 -17.48
N THR A 130 -1.38 -5.82 -16.45
CA THR A 130 -0.18 -6.66 -16.44
C THR A 130 0.02 -7.30 -15.08
N VAL A 131 0.31 -8.61 -15.08
CA VAL A 131 0.90 -9.34 -13.94
C VAL A 131 2.05 -10.17 -14.48
N ALA A 132 3.27 -9.83 -14.08
CA ALA A 132 4.44 -10.69 -14.26
C ALA A 132 4.99 -11.02 -12.87
N LEU A 133 5.10 -12.32 -12.59
CA LEU A 133 5.70 -12.83 -11.36
C LEU A 133 6.96 -13.61 -11.72
N PRO A 134 8.07 -13.41 -11.00
CA PRO A 134 9.24 -14.24 -11.17
C PRO A 134 8.92 -15.67 -10.75
N THR A 135 9.54 -16.64 -11.40
CA THR A 135 9.59 -18.01 -10.89
C THR A 135 10.30 -18.00 -9.54
N LEU A 136 9.66 -18.55 -8.51
CA LEU A 136 10.28 -18.70 -7.21
C LEU A 136 11.25 -19.91 -7.27
N PRO A 137 12.54 -19.74 -6.92
CA PRO A 137 13.48 -20.85 -6.84
C PRO A 137 13.08 -21.86 -5.77
#